data_AF-A0A1W9XGN6-F1
#
_entry.id   AF-A0A1W9XGN6-F1
#
_cell.length_a   1.000
_cell.length_b   1.000
_cell.length_c   1.000
_cell.angle_alpha   90.00
_cell.angle_beta   90.00
_cell.angle_gamma   90.00
#
_symmetry.space_group_name_H-M   'P 1'
#
loop_
_entity.id
_entity.type
_entity.pdbx_description
1 polymer ?
#
loop_
_entity_poly.entity_id
_entity_poly.type
_entity_poly.pdbx_seq_one_letter_code
_entity_poly.pdbx_strand_id
1 'polypeptide(L)'
;MQINDIIWLESVIEKIESKHNVSPDEAEDVFYNNPRYRKAGKGKFKGEDLYYAYGRADSGRYLFVVFIYKKTKDALVISARDMLENREPIPEEFKSLEDIQSFWDKHSSADYWDEMEDVRMQISPAPASKLELNKLYRLLGLSEQQISDIKFRAKSGNMDGRQLIFRWISEHV
;
A
#
# COMPACT_ATOMS: atom_id res chain seq x y z
N MET A 1 2.54 19.96 5.30
CA MET A 1 1.51 19.67 6.32
C MET A 1 2.14 19.95 7.68
N GLN A 2 1.36 20.19 8.73
CA GLN A 2 1.87 20.45 10.08
C GLN A 2 1.05 19.61 11.05
N ILE A 3 1.70 18.94 12.01
CA ILE A 3 1.02 18.25 13.10
C ILE A 3 1.00 19.20 14.29
N ASN A 4 -0.19 19.43 14.86
CA ASN A 4 -0.36 20.31 16.01
C ASN A 4 -0.23 19.56 17.34
N ASP A 5 -0.73 18.32 17.39
CA ASP A 5 -0.75 17.47 18.58
C ASP A 5 -0.81 15.99 18.18
N ILE A 6 -0.44 15.10 19.10
CA ILE A 6 -0.49 13.64 18.95
C ILE A 6 -1.55 13.09 19.91
N ILE A 7 -2.54 12.39 19.34
CA ILE A 7 -3.69 11.88 20.09
C ILE A 7 -3.59 10.37 20.22
N TRP A 8 -3.83 9.89 21.43
CA TRP A 8 -3.92 8.48 21.76
C TRP A 8 -5.31 8.11 22.31
N LEU A 9 -5.73 6.88 22.01
CA LEU A 9 -6.86 6.24 22.66
C LEU A 9 -6.31 5.14 23.57
N GLU A 10 -6.83 5.01 24.78
CA GLU A 10 -6.38 3.99 25.74
C GLU A 10 -6.37 2.57 25.14
N SER A 11 -7.44 2.21 24.44
CA SER A 11 -7.55 0.91 23.76
C SER A 11 -6.54 0.70 22.63
N VAL A 12 -6.00 1.77 22.06
CA VAL A 12 -4.91 1.71 21.08
C VAL A 12 -3.56 1.53 21.77
N ILE A 13 -3.33 2.24 22.88
CA ILE A 13 -2.13 2.10 23.71
C ILE A 13 -2.01 0.64 24.18
N GLU A 14 -3.02 0.13 24.89
CA GLU A 14 -3.03 -1.24 25.42
C GLU A 14 -2.74 -2.29 24.33
N LYS A 15 -3.35 -2.10 23.15
CA LYS A 15 -3.14 -2.99 21.99
C LYS A 15 -1.69 -2.93 21.46
N ILE A 16 -1.11 -1.75 21.38
CA ILE A 16 0.24 -1.56 20.83
C ILE A 16 1.28 -2.09 21.82
N GLU A 17 1.17 -1.75 23.09
CA GLU A 17 2.07 -2.23 24.14
C GLU A 17 2.04 -3.76 24.21
N SER A 18 0.85 -4.35 24.27
CA SER A 18 0.71 -5.82 24.37
C SER A 18 1.21 -6.58 23.13
N LYS A 19 1.07 -6.03 21.93
CA LYS A 19 1.42 -6.73 20.68
C LYS A 19 2.80 -6.41 20.14
N HIS A 20 3.29 -5.21 20.41
CA HIS A 20 4.48 -4.66 19.77
C HIS A 20 5.50 -4.13 20.77
N ASN A 21 5.16 -4.05 22.06
CA ASN A 21 6.06 -3.52 23.09
C ASN A 21 6.63 -2.14 22.70
N VAL A 22 5.76 -1.27 22.21
CA VAL A 22 6.06 0.12 21.86
C VAL A 22 5.22 1.00 22.77
N SER A 23 5.87 1.88 23.50
CA SER A 23 5.18 2.88 24.34
C SER A 23 4.70 4.08 23.49
N PRO A 24 3.73 4.88 23.99
CA PRO A 24 3.35 6.13 23.36
C PRO A 24 4.56 7.06 23.13
N ASP A 25 5.40 7.27 24.14
CA ASP A 25 6.57 8.14 24.07
C ASP A 25 7.52 7.73 22.95
N GLU A 26 7.86 6.43 22.84
CA GLU A 26 8.72 5.94 21.76
C GLU A 26 8.11 6.16 20.37
N ALA A 27 6.79 5.99 20.24
CA ALA A 27 6.11 6.25 18.97
C ALA A 27 6.07 7.75 18.64
N GLU A 28 6.01 8.62 19.64
CA GLU A 28 6.06 10.08 19.48
C GLU A 28 7.45 10.57 19.06
N ASP A 29 8.52 9.98 19.60
CA ASP A 29 9.91 10.28 19.19
C ASP A 29 10.08 10.24 17.67
N VAL A 30 9.43 9.28 17.00
CA VAL A 30 9.43 9.15 15.53
C VAL A 30 9.01 10.44 14.85
N PHE A 31 8.00 11.14 15.37
CA PHE A 31 7.50 12.38 14.79
C PHE A 31 8.49 13.54 14.95
N TYR A 32 9.30 13.52 16.00
CA TYR A 32 10.30 14.54 16.29
C TYR A 32 11.64 14.27 15.59
N ASN A 33 12.00 13.01 15.39
CA ASN A 33 13.30 12.58 14.88
C ASN A 33 13.35 12.46 13.35
N ASN A 34 13.08 13.57 12.66
CA ASN A 34 13.15 13.70 11.20
C ASN A 34 12.44 12.53 10.45
N PRO A 35 11.14 12.32 10.70
CA PRO A 35 10.39 11.23 10.10
C PRO A 35 10.30 11.37 8.57
N ARG A 36 10.20 10.24 7.88
CA ARG A 36 9.61 10.21 6.53
C ARG A 36 8.12 9.90 6.63
N TYR A 37 7.30 10.74 6.03
CA TYR A 37 5.85 10.56 5.97
C TYR A 37 5.40 10.03 4.61
N ARG A 38 4.44 9.10 4.60
CA ARG A 38 3.73 8.66 3.39
C ARG A 38 2.23 8.70 3.58
N LYS A 39 1.51 9.11 2.54
CA LYS A 39 0.05 9.04 2.52
C LYS A 39 -0.39 7.64 2.09
N ALA A 40 -1.06 6.93 2.98
CA ALA A 40 -1.48 5.55 2.77
C ALA A 40 -2.82 5.43 2.04
N GLY A 41 -3.76 6.33 2.31
CA GLY A 41 -5.09 6.24 1.75
C GLY A 41 -6.09 7.20 2.38
N LYS A 42 -7.38 6.94 2.10
CA LYS A 42 -8.50 7.66 2.72
C LYS A 42 -8.83 7.03 4.07
N GLY A 43 -9.04 7.86 5.09
CA GLY A 43 -9.58 7.40 6.37
C GLY A 43 -11.10 7.32 6.34
N LYS A 44 -11.69 7.05 7.51
CA LYS A 44 -13.15 6.86 7.67
C LYS A 44 -13.95 8.12 7.35
N PHE A 45 -13.39 9.30 7.63
CA PHE A 45 -14.08 10.58 7.46
C PHE A 45 -13.46 11.40 6.33
N LYS A 46 -14.30 12.07 5.54
CA LYS A 46 -13.83 12.92 4.44
C LYS A 46 -12.90 14.01 4.94
N GLY A 47 -11.68 14.02 4.41
CA GLY A 47 -10.63 14.98 4.78
C GLY A 47 -9.75 14.53 5.95
N GLU A 48 -9.99 13.34 6.50
CA GLU A 48 -9.12 12.68 7.46
C GLU A 48 -8.51 11.46 6.77
N ASP A 49 -7.30 11.63 6.26
CA ASP A 49 -6.62 10.62 5.47
C ASP A 49 -5.66 9.81 6.37
N LEU A 50 -5.35 8.58 5.94
CA LEU A 50 -4.44 7.69 6.66
C LEU A 50 -3.00 7.97 6.21
N TYR A 51 -2.09 8.07 7.18
CA TYR A 51 -0.67 8.33 6.96
C TYR A 51 0.20 7.33 7.73
N TYR A 52 1.40 7.19 7.21
CA TYR A 52 2.50 6.43 7.77
C TYR A 52 3.62 7.39 8.14
N ALA A 53 4.20 7.23 9.33
CA ALA A 53 5.47 7.81 9.73
C ALA A 53 6.48 6.69 9.93
N TYR A 54 7.67 6.92 9.40
CA TYR A 54 8.80 6.03 9.53
C TYR A 54 9.96 6.82 10.13
N GLY A 55 10.61 6.28 11.16
CA GLY A 55 11.72 6.99 11.80
C GLY A 55 12.31 6.21 12.95
N ARG A 56 13.18 6.90 13.70
CA ARG A 56 13.95 6.32 14.79
C ARG A 56 13.53 6.97 16.12
N ALA A 57 13.21 6.16 17.12
CA ALA A 57 12.96 6.62 18.47
C ALA A 57 14.26 7.00 19.18
N ASP A 58 14.18 7.71 20.31
CA ASP A 58 15.37 8.10 21.10
C ASP A 58 16.11 6.90 21.67
N SER A 59 15.38 5.80 21.93
CA SER A 59 15.95 4.50 22.30
C SER A 59 16.86 3.89 21.21
N GLY A 60 16.78 4.40 19.99
CA GLY A 60 17.51 3.93 18.83
C GLY A 60 16.71 2.96 17.95
N ARG A 61 15.55 2.47 18.42
CA ARG A 61 14.65 1.58 17.68
C ARG A 61 14.07 2.27 16.45
N TYR A 62 13.99 1.55 15.34
CA TYR A 62 13.28 2.02 14.15
C TYR A 62 11.82 1.61 14.24
N LEU A 63 10.89 2.56 14.10
CA LEU A 63 9.47 2.33 14.31
C LEU A 63 8.65 2.75 13.10
N PHE A 64 7.62 1.95 12.81
CA PHE A 64 6.58 2.20 11.82
C PHE A 64 5.30 2.62 12.53
N VAL A 65 4.90 3.87 12.36
CA VAL A 65 3.71 4.44 13.00
C VAL A 65 2.64 4.74 11.97
N VAL A 66 1.42 4.28 12.25
CA VAL A 66 0.23 4.53 11.45
C VAL A 66 -0.67 5.51 12.20
N PHE A 67 -1.04 6.60 11.54
CA PHE A 67 -1.89 7.63 12.12
C PHE A 67 -2.91 8.20 11.13
N ILE A 68 -4.00 8.72 11.67
CA ILE A 68 -5.00 9.50 10.91
C ILE A 68 -4.65 10.97 11.10
N TYR A 69 -4.45 11.69 9.99
CA TYR A 69 -4.28 13.14 10.05
C TYR A 69 -5.66 13.81 10.08
N LYS A 70 -6.00 14.39 11.23
CA LYS A 70 -7.31 14.99 11.51
C LYS A 70 -7.42 16.36 10.84
N LYS A 71 -8.66 16.85 10.67
CA LYS A 71 -8.91 18.20 10.11
C LYS A 71 -8.35 19.32 11.00
N THR A 72 -8.31 19.07 12.31
CA THR A 72 -7.68 19.92 13.33
C THR A 72 -6.17 19.97 13.22
N LYS A 73 -5.59 19.16 12.31
CA LYS A 73 -4.15 18.95 12.09
C LYS A 73 -3.48 18.13 13.19
N ASP A 74 -4.25 17.39 13.98
CA ASP A 74 -3.70 16.45 14.96
C ASP A 74 -3.42 15.09 14.33
N ALA A 75 -2.45 14.36 14.86
CA ALA A 75 -2.13 13.00 14.47
C ALA A 75 -2.76 12.02 15.47
N LEU A 76 -3.84 11.34 15.07
CA LEU A 76 -4.41 10.26 15.87
C LEU A 76 -3.66 8.96 15.56
N VAL A 77 -2.80 8.51 16.47
CA VAL A 77 -2.08 7.24 16.31
C VAL A 77 -3.07 6.09 16.43
N ILE A 78 -2.98 5.14 15.49
CA ILE A 78 -3.82 3.94 15.48
C ILE A 78 -3.01 2.64 15.55
N SER A 79 -1.71 2.69 15.25
CA SER A 79 -0.79 1.57 15.38
C SER A 79 0.66 2.07 15.42
N ALA A 80 1.51 1.41 16.17
CA ALA A 80 2.97 1.54 16.08
C ALA A 80 3.59 0.15 16.23
N ARG A 81 4.71 -0.12 15.55
CA ARG A 81 5.46 -1.37 15.68
C ARG A 81 6.93 -1.16 15.39
N ASP A 82 7.76 -2.08 15.87
CA ASP A 82 9.14 -2.20 15.43
C ASP A 82 9.26 -2.45 13.92
N MET A 83 10.29 -1.85 13.37
CA MET A 83 10.97 -2.35 12.17
C MET A 83 12.10 -3.27 12.59
N LEU A 84 12.43 -4.24 11.75
CA LEU A 84 13.55 -5.15 12.01
C LEU A 84 14.88 -4.36 12.00
N GLU A 85 15.49 -4.21 13.18
CA GLU A 85 16.79 -3.51 13.36
C GLU A 85 17.95 -4.32 12.74
N ASN A 86 17.90 -5.64 12.86
CA ASN A 86 18.81 -6.59 12.18
C ASN A 86 18.13 -7.20 10.96
N ARG A 87 17.63 -6.35 10.07
CA ARG A 87 17.11 -6.79 8.77
C ARG A 87 18.27 -7.28 7.89
N GLU A 88 18.08 -8.39 7.18
CA GLU A 88 19.04 -8.83 6.17
C GLU A 88 19.11 -7.77 5.07
N PRO A 89 20.27 -7.13 4.78
CA PRO A 89 20.32 -6.03 3.84
C PRO A 89 19.82 -6.46 2.46
N ILE A 90 19.18 -5.54 1.72
CA ILE A 90 18.77 -5.81 0.35
C ILE A 90 20.06 -6.10 -0.46
N PRO A 91 20.20 -7.28 -1.10
CA PRO A 91 21.35 -7.57 -1.94
C PRO A 91 21.48 -6.55 -3.07
N GLU A 92 22.70 -6.05 -3.33
CA GLU A 92 22.97 -5.18 -4.50
C GLU A 92 22.55 -5.85 -5.82
N GLU A 93 22.75 -7.17 -5.91
CA GLU A 93 22.31 -8.00 -7.00
C GLU A 93 21.68 -9.30 -6.47
N PHE A 94 20.47 -9.62 -6.92
CA PHE A 94 19.84 -10.91 -6.66
C PHE A 94 20.28 -11.95 -7.70
N LYS A 95 20.52 -13.19 -7.26
CA LYS A 95 21.03 -14.26 -8.14
C LYS A 95 19.96 -14.82 -9.08
N SER A 96 18.69 -14.79 -8.67
CA SER A 96 17.56 -15.33 -9.45
C SER A 96 16.23 -14.65 -9.09
N LEU A 97 15.20 -14.89 -9.91
CA LEU A 97 13.83 -14.41 -9.64
C LEU A 97 13.23 -15.09 -8.42
N GLU A 98 13.54 -16.37 -8.20
CA GLU A 98 13.12 -17.14 -7.04
C GLU A 98 13.72 -16.55 -5.75
N ASP A 99 14.97 -16.10 -5.80
CA ASP A 99 15.63 -15.46 -4.66
C ASP A 99 14.98 -14.11 -4.31
N ILE A 100 14.59 -13.30 -5.31
CA ILE A 100 13.87 -12.03 -5.11
C ILE A 100 12.53 -12.29 -4.40
N GLN A 101 11.76 -13.27 -4.89
CA GLN A 101 10.47 -13.64 -4.32
C GLN A 101 10.62 -14.13 -2.88
N SER A 102 11.54 -15.07 -2.66
CA SER A 102 11.82 -15.65 -1.33
C SER A 102 12.24 -14.59 -0.30
N PHE A 103 13.00 -13.58 -0.73
CA PHE A 103 13.35 -12.45 0.12
C PHE A 103 12.11 -11.63 0.48
N TRP A 104 11.34 -11.15 -0.50
CA TRP A 104 10.17 -10.30 -0.24
C TRP A 104 8.97 -11.02 0.41
N ASP A 105 8.91 -12.35 0.32
CA ASP A 105 7.94 -13.15 1.06
C ASP A 105 8.23 -13.19 2.56
N LYS A 106 9.50 -13.04 2.94
CA LYS A 106 9.96 -13.05 4.34
C LYS A 106 10.09 -11.66 4.95
N HIS A 107 10.29 -10.64 4.11
CA HIS A 107 10.65 -9.29 4.53
C HIS A 107 9.57 -8.26 4.17
N SER A 108 9.31 -7.30 5.06
CA SER A 108 8.38 -6.20 4.76
C SER A 108 9.10 -5.03 4.12
N SER A 109 8.53 -4.43 3.06
CA SER A 109 9.06 -3.20 2.46
C SER A 109 9.12 -2.02 3.45
N ALA A 110 8.24 -2.01 4.46
CA ALA A 110 8.24 -1.02 5.52
C ALA A 110 9.47 -1.11 6.43
N ASP A 111 10.21 -2.21 6.41
CA ASP A 111 11.44 -2.35 7.19
C ASP A 111 12.66 -1.80 6.44
N TYR A 112 12.58 -1.48 5.14
CA TYR A 112 13.71 -1.04 4.30
C TYR A 112 13.48 0.32 3.60
N TRP A 113 12.46 1.06 4.03
CA TRP A 113 12.01 2.29 3.36
C TRP A 113 13.09 3.38 3.25
N ASP A 114 14.08 3.39 4.15
CA ASP A 114 15.15 4.36 4.25
C ASP A 114 16.21 4.20 3.15
N GLU A 115 16.40 2.96 2.67
CA GLU A 115 17.30 2.57 1.57
C GLU A 115 16.64 2.72 0.19
N MET A 116 15.31 2.93 0.12
CA MET A 116 14.56 2.98 -1.13
C MET A 116 14.44 4.39 -1.72
N GLU A 117 14.47 4.46 -3.05
CA GLU A 117 14.22 5.68 -3.81
C GLU A 117 12.77 5.77 -4.29
N ASP A 118 12.18 6.97 -4.21
CA ASP A 118 10.84 7.22 -4.73
C ASP A 118 10.88 7.39 -6.26
N VAL A 119 10.42 6.37 -6.99
CA VAL A 119 10.37 6.39 -8.47
C VAL A 119 8.92 6.52 -8.97
N ARG A 120 8.68 7.48 -9.88
CA ARG A 120 7.39 7.60 -10.57
C ARG A 120 7.40 6.79 -11.86
N MET A 121 6.58 5.74 -11.94
CA MET A 121 6.37 4.96 -13.14
C MET A 121 5.05 5.30 -13.83
N GLN A 122 5.07 5.38 -15.17
CA GLN A 122 3.86 5.53 -15.98
C GLN A 122 3.63 4.25 -16.78
N ILE A 123 2.38 3.76 -16.75
CA ILE A 123 1.97 2.59 -17.53
C ILE A 123 1.70 3.05 -18.96
N SER A 124 2.34 2.42 -19.94
CA SER A 124 2.10 2.73 -21.35
C SER A 124 0.66 2.38 -21.79
N PRO A 125 0.16 2.94 -22.91
CA PRO A 125 -1.25 2.79 -23.30
C PRO A 125 -1.72 1.33 -23.48
N ALA A 126 -0.85 0.43 -23.94
CA ALA A 126 -1.19 -0.97 -24.18
C ALA A 126 -1.52 -1.75 -22.87
N PRO A 127 -0.64 -1.82 -21.86
CA PRO A 127 -0.95 -2.45 -20.58
C PRO A 127 -2.11 -1.75 -19.83
N ALA A 128 -2.23 -0.42 -19.95
CA ALA A 128 -3.37 0.31 -19.37
C ALA A 128 -4.70 -0.15 -19.99
N SER A 129 -4.78 -0.28 -21.31
CA SER A 129 -5.97 -0.76 -22.02
C SER A 129 -6.36 -2.19 -21.61
N LYS A 130 -5.37 -3.07 -21.44
CA LYS A 130 -5.58 -4.43 -20.93
C LYS A 130 -6.15 -4.44 -19.50
N LEU A 131 -5.66 -3.56 -18.63
CA LEU A 131 -6.15 -3.44 -17.26
C LEU A 131 -7.60 -2.95 -17.22
N GLU A 132 -7.95 -1.95 -18.04
CA GLU A 132 -9.32 -1.44 -18.15
C GLU A 132 -10.30 -2.51 -18.65
N LEU A 133 -9.89 -3.32 -19.62
CA LEU A 133 -10.66 -4.49 -20.06
C LEU A 133 -10.90 -5.49 -18.92
N ASN A 134 -9.85 -5.80 -18.14
CA ASN A 134 -9.99 -6.69 -16.99
C ASN A 134 -10.92 -6.12 -15.91
N LYS A 135 -10.94 -4.79 -15.71
CA LYS A 135 -11.89 -4.12 -14.81
C LYS A 135 -13.33 -4.28 -15.31
N LEU A 136 -13.56 -4.09 -16.61
CA LEU A 136 -14.88 -4.26 -17.24
C LEU A 136 -15.41 -5.68 -17.07
N TYR A 137 -14.58 -6.72 -17.29
CA TYR A 137 -15.00 -8.10 -17.07
C TYR A 137 -15.52 -8.36 -15.65
N ARG A 138 -14.81 -7.83 -14.64
CA ARG A 138 -15.23 -7.95 -13.24
C ARG A 138 -16.51 -7.16 -12.96
N LEU A 139 -16.62 -5.94 -13.49
CA LEU A 139 -17.80 -5.08 -13.29
C LEU A 139 -19.07 -5.72 -13.87
N LEU A 140 -18.95 -6.38 -15.02
CA LEU A 140 -20.05 -7.07 -15.69
C LEU A 140 -20.30 -8.48 -15.13
N GLY A 141 -19.51 -8.94 -14.16
CA GLY A 141 -19.65 -10.26 -13.56
C GLY A 141 -19.45 -11.41 -14.54
N LEU A 142 -18.63 -11.22 -15.59
CA LEU A 142 -18.40 -12.26 -16.59
C LEU A 142 -17.64 -13.43 -15.97
N SER A 143 -18.09 -14.64 -16.29
CA SER A 143 -17.39 -15.88 -15.92
C SER A 143 -16.08 -16.06 -16.69
N GLU A 144 -15.16 -16.86 -16.15
CA GLU A 144 -13.90 -17.21 -16.81
C GLU A 144 -14.12 -17.78 -18.22
N GLN A 145 -15.19 -18.53 -18.43
CA GLN A 145 -15.53 -19.09 -19.74
C GLN A 145 -15.93 -18.00 -20.74
N GLN A 146 -16.75 -17.03 -20.33
CA GLN A 146 -17.13 -15.88 -21.16
C GLN A 146 -15.91 -14.98 -21.47
N ILE A 147 -15.05 -14.75 -20.48
CA ILE A 147 -13.82 -13.98 -20.66
C ILE A 147 -12.88 -14.69 -21.64
N SER A 148 -12.75 -16.00 -21.53
CA SER A 148 -11.92 -16.82 -22.43
C SER A 148 -12.42 -16.75 -23.87
N ASP A 149 -13.73 -16.88 -24.10
CA ASP A 149 -14.34 -16.76 -25.43
C ASP A 149 -14.12 -15.36 -26.04
N ILE A 150 -14.33 -14.29 -25.26
CA ILE A 150 -14.05 -12.92 -25.71
C ILE A 150 -12.57 -12.75 -26.09
N LYS A 151 -11.64 -13.24 -25.26
CA LYS A 151 -10.19 -13.19 -25.55
C LYS A 151 -9.83 -14.01 -26.79
N PHE A 152 -10.45 -15.17 -26.99
CA PHE A 152 -10.23 -16.01 -28.16
C PHE A 152 -10.71 -15.33 -29.43
N ARG A 153 -11.91 -14.73 -29.41
CA ARG A 153 -12.48 -13.97 -30.52
C ARG A 153 -11.69 -12.69 -30.83
N ALA A 154 -11.18 -12.00 -29.82
CA ALA A 154 -10.33 -10.82 -30.02
C ALA A 154 -8.97 -11.17 -30.66
N LYS A 155 -8.44 -12.37 -30.39
CA LYS A 155 -7.19 -12.86 -31.02
C LYS A 155 -7.39 -13.39 -32.44
N SER A 156 -8.54 -14.00 -32.72
CA SER A 156 -8.84 -14.63 -34.01
C SER A 156 -9.61 -13.72 -34.97
N GLY A 157 -10.19 -12.62 -34.49
CA GLY A 157 -10.96 -11.66 -35.26
C GLY A 157 -10.27 -10.29 -35.39
N ASN A 158 -10.83 -9.44 -36.25
CA ASN A 158 -10.37 -8.07 -36.49
C ASN A 158 -11.00 -7.05 -35.51
N MET A 159 -11.55 -7.52 -34.38
CA MET A 159 -12.30 -6.71 -33.42
C MET A 159 -11.61 -6.67 -32.06
N ASP A 160 -11.55 -5.47 -31.48
CA ASP A 160 -10.99 -5.26 -30.14
C ASP A 160 -11.90 -5.86 -29.06
N GLY A 161 -11.31 -6.33 -27.96
CA GLY A 161 -12.03 -6.94 -26.84
C GLY A 161 -13.12 -6.01 -26.27
N ARG A 162 -12.94 -4.68 -26.32
CA ARG A 162 -13.97 -3.72 -25.88
C ARG A 162 -15.20 -3.75 -26.78
N GLN A 163 -15.01 -3.86 -28.10
CA GLN A 163 -16.10 -3.92 -29.06
C GLN A 163 -16.93 -5.19 -28.85
N LEU A 164 -16.27 -6.31 -28.54
CA LEU A 164 -16.93 -7.57 -28.21
C LEU A 164 -17.73 -7.48 -26.91
N ILE A 165 -17.21 -6.79 -25.88
CA ILE A 165 -17.96 -6.53 -24.64
C ILE A 165 -19.21 -5.68 -24.91
N PHE A 166 -19.08 -4.57 -25.64
CA PHE A 166 -20.24 -3.71 -25.95
C PHE A 166 -21.32 -4.44 -26.73
N ARG A 167 -20.90 -5.28 -27.69
CA ARG A 167 -21.82 -6.14 -28.42
C ARG A 167 -22.51 -7.13 -27.49
N TRP A 168 -21.78 -7.78 -26.60
CA TRP A 168 -22.34 -8.71 -25.62
C TRP A 168 -23.39 -8.03 -24.73
N ILE A 169 -23.10 -6.83 -24.21
CA ILE A 169 -24.06 -6.03 -23.42
C ILE A 169 -25.32 -5.74 -24.23
N SER A 170 -25.17 -5.30 -25.49
CA SER A 170 -26.30 -4.95 -26.35
C SER A 170 -27.18 -6.16 -26.73
N GLU A 171 -26.64 -7.37 -26.63
CA GLU A 171 -27.35 -8.62 -26.91
C GLU A 171 -28.03 -9.20 -25.65
N HIS A 172 -27.67 -8.74 -24.44
CA HIS A 172 -28.09 -9.35 -23.16
C HIS A 172 -28.71 -8.36 -22.15
N VAL A 173 -28.86 -7.08 -22.51
CA VAL A 173 -29.55 -6.01 -21.75
C VAL A 173 -30.60 -5.39 -22.66
#